data_AF-A0ABD4KF21-F1
#
_entry.id   AF-A0ABD4KF21-F1
#
_cell.length_a   1.000
_cell.length_b   1.000
_cell.length_c   1.000
_cell.angle_alpha   90.00
_cell.angle_beta   90.00
_cell.angle_gamma   90.00
#
_symmetry.space_group_name_H-M   'P 1'
#
loop_
_entity.id
_entity.type
_entity.pdbx_description
1 polymer ?
#
loop_
_entity_poly.entity_id
_entity_poly.type
_entity_poly.pdbx_seq_one_letter_code
_entity_poly.pdbx_strand_id
1 'polypeptide(L)'
;MPNNLLFNAIVFIACAYFLIGIDKEPYYEEGDSHWIPIVFIKHDIALNIIFEMPLSPTEVLRGSSLSPAKNNELANYCKIRYGNELIECKQKITKKMLLNGFYIPD
;
A
#
# COMPACT_ATOMS: atom_id res chain seq x y z
N MET A 1 -4.78 32.55 26.73
CA MET A 1 -5.21 31.97 25.44
C MET A 1 -4.56 30.60 25.21
N PRO A 2 -5.03 29.51 25.85
CA PRO A 2 -4.47 28.16 25.66
C PRO A 2 -5.20 27.31 24.60
N ASN A 3 -6.43 27.68 24.21
CA ASN A 3 -7.28 26.84 23.34
C ASN A 3 -6.81 26.76 21.88
N ASN A 4 -6.05 27.74 21.39
CA ASN A 4 -5.63 27.78 19.99
C ASN A 4 -4.56 26.72 19.66
N LEU A 5 -3.66 26.40 20.58
CA LEU A 5 -2.59 25.43 20.32
C LEU A 5 -3.13 24.01 20.21
N LEU A 6 -3.99 23.61 21.15
CA LEU A 6 -4.63 22.30 21.14
C LEU A 6 -5.52 22.11 19.92
N PHE A 7 -6.33 23.12 19.59
CA PHE A 7 -7.18 23.10 18.40
C PHE A 7 -6.37 22.98 17.12
N ASN A 8 -5.30 23.77 16.97
CA ASN A 8 -4.41 23.70 15.81
C ASN A 8 -3.73 22.34 15.69
N ALA A 9 -3.31 21.73 16.81
CA ALA A 9 -2.72 20.39 16.82
C ALA A 9 -3.72 19.32 16.37
N ILE A 10 -4.97 19.39 16.85
CA ILE A 10 -6.04 18.46 16.44
C ILE A 10 -6.32 18.58 14.94
N VAL A 11 -6.47 19.80 14.43
CA VAL A 11 -6.69 20.05 13.01
C VAL A 11 -5.52 19.52 12.18
N PHE A 12 -4.28 19.75 12.63
CA PHE A 12 -3.09 19.26 11.94
C PHE A 12 -3.04 17.73 11.88
N ILE A 13 -3.31 17.04 13.01
CA ILE A 13 -3.36 15.58 13.08
C ILE A 13 -4.47 15.03 12.18
N ALA A 14 -5.65 15.67 12.19
CA ALA A 14 -6.76 15.30 11.33
C ALA A 14 -6.41 15.46 9.84
N CYS A 15 -5.73 16.53 9.45
CA CYS A 15 -5.25 16.70 8.08
C CYS A 15 -4.17 15.66 7.73
N ALA A 16 -3.22 15.40 8.63
CA ALA A 16 -2.16 14.42 8.41
C ALA A 16 -2.71 12.99 8.20
N TYR A 17 -3.81 12.63 8.87
CA TYR A 17 -4.51 11.35 8.67
C TYR A 17 -4.89 11.11 7.19
N PHE A 18 -5.33 12.15 6.49
CA PHE A 18 -5.72 12.05 5.08
C PHE A 18 -4.52 12.02 4.13
N LEU A 19 -3.33 12.41 4.60
CA LEU A 19 -2.11 12.49 3.79
C LEU A 19 -1.20 11.29 3.98
N ILE A 20 -1.27 10.59 5.11
CA ILE A 20 -0.34 9.52 5.46
C ILE A 20 -1.06 8.17 5.47
N GLY A 21 -0.43 7.17 4.87
CA GLY A 21 -0.84 5.77 4.92
C GLY A 21 0.29 4.87 5.42
N ILE A 22 -0.08 3.67 5.88
CA ILE A 22 0.82 2.59 6.27
C ILE A 22 0.58 1.43 5.32
N ASP A 23 1.59 1.05 4.56
CA ASP A 23 1.57 -0.06 3.64
C ASP A 23 1.96 -1.33 4.39
N LYS A 24 1.08 -2.34 4.34
CA LYS A 24 1.34 -3.70 4.79
C LYS A 24 1.75 -4.53 3.59
N GLU A 25 3.04 -4.50 3.32
CA GLU A 25 3.64 -5.27 2.24
C GLU A 25 3.61 -6.77 2.53
N PRO A 26 3.58 -7.60 1.46
CA PRO A 26 3.68 -9.03 1.64
C PRO A 26 5.04 -9.37 2.21
N TYR A 27 5.03 -10.22 3.21
CA TYR A 27 6.21 -10.72 3.89
C TYR A 27 6.13 -12.24 3.96
N TYR A 28 7.28 -12.88 4.11
CA TYR A 28 7.35 -14.30 4.42
C TYR A 28 7.04 -14.48 5.91
N GLU A 29 5.93 -15.16 6.22
CA GLU A 29 5.66 -15.61 7.60
C GLU A 29 6.62 -16.73 8.04
N GLU A 30 7.35 -17.34 7.10
CA GLU A 30 8.34 -18.37 7.39
C GLU A 30 9.64 -17.74 7.93
N GLY A 31 9.75 -17.71 9.26
CA GLY A 31 10.90 -17.20 10.02
C GLY A 31 10.50 -16.10 11.00
N ASP A 32 11.33 -15.84 12.02
CA ASP A 32 11.12 -14.79 13.05
C ASP A 32 11.14 -13.34 12.49
N SER A 33 10.98 -13.17 11.17
CA SER A 33 11.01 -11.87 10.52
C SER A 33 9.62 -11.26 10.53
N HIS A 34 9.36 -10.42 11.53
CA HIS A 34 8.11 -9.69 11.66
C HIS A 34 7.84 -8.76 10.47
N TRP A 35 6.56 -8.59 10.15
CA TRP A 35 6.12 -7.56 9.21
C TRP A 35 6.58 -6.16 9.66
N ILE A 36 7.10 -5.39 8.70
CA ILE A 36 7.55 -4.02 8.93
C ILE A 36 6.56 -3.05 8.25
N PRO A 37 5.90 -2.14 9.00
CA PRO A 37 5.01 -1.13 8.42
C PRO A 37 5.81 -0.11 7.61
N ILE A 38 5.36 0.20 6.39
CA ILE A 38 6.00 1.21 5.55
C ILE A 38 5.09 2.42 5.41
N VAL A 39 5.51 3.54 5.96
CA VAL A 39 4.77 4.80 5.88
C VAL A 39 4.92 5.40 4.48
N PHE A 40 3.82 5.89 3.91
CA PHE A 40 3.81 6.58 2.62
C PHE A 40 2.86 7.78 2.62
N ILE A 41 3.08 8.70 1.68
CA ILE A 41 2.17 9.81 1.41
C ILE A 41 1.10 9.34 0.43
N LYS A 42 -0.17 9.42 0.81
CA LYS A 42 -1.33 9.13 -0.03
C LYS A 42 -1.37 10.09 -1.21
N HIS A 43 -1.54 9.54 -2.41
CA HIS A 43 -1.70 10.30 -3.65
C HIS A 43 -3.17 10.52 -4.02
N ASP A 44 -4.09 9.88 -3.30
CA ASP A 44 -5.53 10.08 -3.44
C ASP A 44 -6.23 9.97 -2.08
N ILE A 45 -7.46 10.50 -1.98
CA ILE A 45 -8.23 10.55 -0.75
C ILE A 45 -8.66 9.13 -0.37
N ALA A 46 -8.26 8.70 0.84
CA ALA A 46 -8.65 7.42 1.39
C ALA A 46 -8.82 7.49 2.91
N LEU A 47 -9.93 6.91 3.39
CA LEU A 47 -10.25 6.84 4.82
C LEU A 47 -9.40 5.81 5.56
N ASN A 48 -8.87 4.81 4.84
CA ASN A 48 -8.03 3.78 5.45
C ASN A 48 -6.67 4.39 5.83
N ILE A 49 -6.13 4.02 6.99
CA ILE A 49 -4.71 4.28 7.33
C ILE A 49 -3.86 3.13 6.82
N ILE A 50 -4.29 1.90 7.06
CA ILE A 50 -3.56 0.69 6.70
C ILE A 50 -4.02 0.23 5.32
N PHE A 51 -3.06 -0.02 4.44
CA PHE A 51 -3.28 -0.50 3.09
C PHE A 51 -2.56 -1.84 2.93
N GLU A 52 -3.32 -2.87 2.60
CA GLU A 52 -2.75 -4.17 2.26
C GLU A 52 -2.76 -4.28 0.73
N MET A 53 -1.69 -4.83 0.15
CA MET A 53 -1.70 -5.10 -1.27
C MET A 53 -2.73 -6.21 -1.59
N PRO A 54 -3.66 -5.99 -2.54
CA PRO A 54 -4.78 -6.91 -2.77
C PRO A 54 -4.41 -8.17 -3.58
N LEU A 55 -3.12 -8.33 -3.90
CA LEU A 55 -2.59 -9.47 -4.63
C LEU A 55 -1.61 -10.25 -3.77
N SER A 56 -1.65 -11.57 -3.86
CA SER A 56 -0.57 -12.40 -3.33
C SER A 56 0.69 -12.29 -4.22
N PRO A 57 1.90 -12.55 -3.69
CA PRO A 57 3.13 -12.61 -4.49
C PRO A 57 2.99 -13.56 -5.69
N THR A 58 2.34 -14.71 -5.52
CA THR A 58 2.09 -15.67 -6.60
C THR A 58 1.23 -15.09 -7.73
N GLU A 59 0.18 -14.34 -7.40
CA GLU A 59 -0.69 -13.68 -8.39
C GLU A 59 0.06 -12.60 -9.17
N VAL A 60 0.93 -11.85 -8.50
CA VAL A 60 1.80 -10.84 -9.12
C VAL A 60 2.78 -11.49 -10.09
N LEU A 61 3.50 -12.52 -9.63
CA LEU A 61 4.60 -13.12 -10.38
C LEU A 61 4.10 -13.97 -11.57
N ARG A 62 2.95 -14.65 -11.43
CA ARG A 62 2.38 -15.47 -12.51
C ARG A 62 1.63 -14.66 -13.57
N GLY A 63 1.38 -13.38 -13.31
CA GLY A 63 0.56 -12.56 -14.21
C GLY A 63 -0.87 -13.09 -14.36
N SER A 64 -1.44 -13.67 -13.30
CA SER A 64 -2.76 -14.29 -13.32
C SER A 64 -3.84 -13.32 -13.81
N SER A 65 -4.79 -13.83 -14.60
CA SER A 65 -5.99 -13.05 -14.94
C SER A 65 -6.79 -12.78 -13.67
N LEU A 66 -6.93 -11.51 -13.32
CA LEU A 66 -7.66 -11.07 -12.13
C LEU A 66 -9.13 -10.84 -12.45
N SER A 67 -10.00 -11.13 -11.48
CA SER A 67 -11.41 -10.74 -11.59
C SER A 67 -11.55 -9.22 -11.71
N PRO A 68 -12.64 -8.70 -12.31
CA PRO A 68 -12.90 -7.27 -12.37
C PRO A 68 -12.85 -6.58 -11.00
N ALA A 69 -13.37 -7.25 -9.97
CA ALA A 69 -13.34 -6.75 -8.59
C ALA A 69 -11.90 -6.59 -8.07
N LYS A 70 -11.03 -7.59 -8.25
CA LYS A 70 -9.61 -7.51 -7.85
C LYS A 70 -8.84 -6.46 -8.65
N ASN A 71 -9.13 -6.31 -9.94
CA ASN A 71 -8.51 -5.25 -10.74
C ASN A 71 -8.90 -3.86 -10.23
N ASN A 72 -10.16 -3.65 -9.84
CA ASN A 72 -10.61 -2.38 -9.26
C ASN A 72 -9.96 -2.09 -7.90
N GLU A 73 -9.86 -3.10 -7.05
CA GLU A 73 -9.19 -2.99 -5.75
C GLU A 73 -7.71 -2.64 -5.92
N LEU A 74 -7.02 -3.33 -6.84
CA LEU A 74 -5.64 -3.04 -7.19
C LEU A 74 -5.48 -1.64 -7.79
N ALA A 75 -6.37 -1.22 -8.69
CA ALA A 75 -6.34 0.11 -9.25
C ALA A 75 -6.48 1.20 -8.17
N ASN A 76 -7.37 0.98 -7.19
CA ASN A 76 -7.53 1.89 -6.06
C ASN A 76 -6.27 1.93 -5.18
N TYR A 77 -5.72 0.76 -4.83
CA TYR A 77 -4.45 0.66 -4.11
C TYR A 77 -3.33 1.41 -4.85
N CYS A 78 -3.19 1.19 -6.16
CA CYS A 78 -2.18 1.84 -7.00
C CYS A 78 -2.33 3.37 -7.03
N LYS A 79 -3.57 3.84 -7.17
CA LYS A 79 -3.87 5.28 -7.19
C LYS A 79 -3.53 5.94 -5.86
N ILE A 80 -3.88 5.32 -4.73
CA ILE A 80 -3.61 5.87 -3.40
C ILE A 80 -2.13 5.76 -3.04
N ARG A 81 -1.50 4.61 -3.29
CA ARG A 81 -0.14 4.29 -2.85
C ARG A 81 0.96 4.91 -3.71
N TYR A 82 0.76 4.92 -5.02
CA TYR A 82 1.78 5.31 -5.99
C TYR A 82 1.37 6.52 -6.83
N GLY A 83 0.09 6.83 -6.97
CA GLY A 83 -0.39 7.88 -7.89
C GLY A 83 -0.20 7.51 -9.36
N ASN A 84 -0.04 6.21 -9.66
CA ASN A 84 0.26 5.70 -10.99
C ASN A 84 -0.94 4.95 -11.58
N GLU A 85 -0.94 4.79 -12.91
CA GLU A 85 -1.85 3.87 -13.60
C GLU A 85 -1.57 2.40 -13.24
N LEU A 86 -2.58 1.56 -13.44
CA LEU A 86 -2.54 0.13 -13.08
C LEU A 86 -1.35 -0.62 -13.68
N ILE A 87 -0.98 -0.31 -14.93
CA ILE A 87 0.11 -1.01 -15.65
C ILE A 87 1.46 -0.69 -15.00
N GLU A 88 1.76 0.58 -14.76
CA GLU A 88 3.01 1.01 -14.14
C GLU A 88 3.10 0.53 -12.68
N CYS A 89 1.98 0.55 -11.98
CA CYS A 89 1.89 0.04 -10.63
C CYS A 89 2.20 -1.46 -10.56
N LYS A 90 1.64 -2.26 -11.48
CA LYS A 90 1.96 -3.70 -11.58
C LYS A 90 3.46 -3.91 -11.76
N GLN A 91 4.11 -3.14 -12.63
CA GLN A 91 5.58 -3.23 -12.81
C GLN A 91 6.35 -2.90 -11.53
N LYS A 92 5.96 -1.84 -10.81
CA LYS A 92 6.56 -1.48 -9.51
C LYS A 92 6.38 -2.60 -8.49
N ILE A 93 5.18 -3.15 -8.39
CA ILE A 93 4.84 -4.24 -7.47
C ILE A 93 5.67 -5.49 -7.81
N THR A 94 5.71 -5.92 -9.08
CA THR A 94 6.51 -7.08 -9.52
C THR A 94 7.99 -6.89 -9.19
N LYS A 95 8.57 -5.74 -9.51
CA LYS A 95 9.96 -5.43 -9.17
C LYS A 95 10.22 -5.55 -7.68
N LYS A 96 9.27 -5.08 -6.86
CA LYS A 96 9.35 -5.11 -5.41
C LYS A 96 9.25 -6.53 -4.84
N MET A 97 8.38 -7.37 -5.39
CA MET A 97 8.30 -8.79 -5.01
C MET A 97 9.65 -9.48 -5.21
N LEU A 98 10.26 -9.28 -6.39
CA LEU A 98 11.57 -9.85 -6.71
C LEU A 98 12.66 -9.35 -5.75
N LEU A 99 12.67 -8.06 -5.42
CA LEU A 99 13.64 -7.48 -4.47
C LEU A 99 13.45 -8.02 -3.05
N ASN A 100 12.22 -8.34 -2.66
CA ASN A 100 11.90 -8.94 -1.36
C ASN A 100 12.13 -10.47 -1.35
N GLY A 101 12.72 -11.04 -2.40
CA GLY A 101 13.09 -12.45 -2.47
C GLY A 101 11.95 -13.38 -2.90
N PHE A 102 10.81 -12.85 -3.34
CA PHE A 102 9.76 -13.68 -3.94
C PHE A 102 10.13 -14.08 -5.36
N TYR A 103 10.07 -15.38 -5.66
CA TYR A 103 10.26 -15.93 -7.00
C TYR A 103 9.28 -17.09 -7.22
N ILE A 104 9.03 -17.42 -8.48
CA ILE A 104 8.36 -18.67 -8.85
C ILE A 104 9.48 -19.67 -9.13
N PRO A 105 9.60 -20.77 -8.37
CA PRO A 105 10.52 -21.84 -8.73
C PRO A 105 10.09 -22.46 -10.06
N ASP A 106 11.07 -22.76 -10.91
CA ASP A 106 10.89 -23.47 -12.18
C ASP A 106 10.24 -24.86 -11.99
#